data_AF-A0A4Q7FY38-F1
#
_entry.id   AF-A0A4Q7FY38-F1
#
_cell.length_a   1.000
_cell.length_b   1.000
_cell.length_c   1.000
_cell.angle_alpha   90.00
_cell.angle_beta   90.00
_cell.angle_gamma   90.00
#
_symmetry.space_group_name_H-M   'P 1'
#
loop_
_entity.id
_entity.type
_entity.pdbx_description
1 polymer ?
#
loop_
_entity_poly.entity_id
_entity_poly.type
_entity_poly.pdbx_seq_one_letter_code
_entity_poly.pdbx_strand_id
1 'polypeptide(L)' 'MIHKGVEYTVTPATPGVWKWQFQIGDTIKTGKTEAKLQLLAIRRVQLRIDRELKKASREASSAAGSSLR' A
#
# COMPACT_ATOMS: atom_id res chain seq x y z
N MET A 1 7.42 8.68 -3.94
CA MET A 1 8.27 8.00 -2.93
C MET A 1 8.27 6.51 -3.23
N ILE A 2 9.30 5.74 -2.83
CA ILE A 2 9.40 4.30 -3.11
C ILE A 2 9.52 3.51 -1.80
N HIS A 3 8.78 2.42 -1.66
CA HIS A 3 8.87 1.48 -0.53
C HIS A 3 8.78 0.04 -1.04
N LYS A 4 9.85 -0.75 -0.89
CA LYS A 4 9.92 -2.15 -1.37
C LYS A 4 9.53 -2.31 -2.85
N GLY A 5 10.01 -1.41 -3.70
CA GLY A 5 9.70 -1.41 -5.15
C GLY A 5 8.30 -0.90 -5.50
N VAL A 6 7.49 -0.48 -4.52
CA VAL A 6 6.18 0.12 -4.75
C VAL A 6 6.30 1.64 -4.75
N GLU A 7 5.92 2.26 -5.85
CA GLU A 7 5.75 3.72 -5.92
C GLU A 7 4.48 4.14 -5.20
N TYR A 8 4.61 5.20 -4.39
CA TYR A 8 3.49 5.79 -3.68
C TYR A 8 3.60 7.30 -3.52
N THR A 9 2.44 7.91 -3.36
CA THR A 9 2.27 9.34 -3.08
C THR A 9 1.46 9.53 -1.80
N VAL A 10 1.78 10.61 -1.07
CA VAL A 10 1.04 11.07 0.10
C VAL A 10 0.92 12.58 0.00
N THR A 11 -0.29 13.09 -0.12
CA THR A 11 -0.57 14.52 -0.31
C THR A 11 -1.51 15.02 0.78
N PRO A 12 -1.30 16.25 1.30
CA PRO A 12 -2.22 16.84 2.26
C PRO A 12 -3.59 17.08 1.59
N ALA A 13 -4.68 16.82 2.31
CA ALA A 13 -6.04 17.05 1.84
C ALA A 13 -6.75 18.14 2.64
N THR A 14 -6.76 17.99 3.96
CA THR A 14 -7.22 18.98 4.94
C THR A 14 -6.31 18.89 6.17
N PRO A 15 -6.33 19.84 7.11
CA PRO A 15 -5.53 19.75 8.32
C PRO A 15 -5.72 18.40 9.02
N GLY A 16 -4.63 17.67 9.20
CA GLY A 16 -4.65 16.33 9.81
C GLY A 16 -5.11 15.19 8.90
N VAL A 17 -5.42 15.42 7.61
CA VAL A 17 -5.87 14.38 6.67
C VAL A 17 -4.96 14.34 5.43
N TRP A 18 -4.56 13.13 5.06
CA TRP A 18 -3.65 12.87 3.95
C TRP A 18 -4.30 11.93 2.95
N LYS A 19 -4.35 12.31 1.68
CA LYS A 19 -4.66 11.39 0.58
C LYS A 19 -3.41 10.60 0.22
N TRP A 20 -3.59 9.36 -0.21
CA TRP A 20 -2.50 8.52 -0.67
C TRP A 20 -2.92 7.67 -1.86
N GLN A 21 -1.92 7.29 -2.65
CA GLN A 21 -2.06 6.34 -3.75
C GLN A 21 -0.78 5.51 -3.87
N PHE A 22 -0.92 4.24 -4.24
CA PHE A 22 0.19 3.38 -4.63
C PHE A 22 -0.26 2.34 -5.66
N GLN A 23 0.69 1.76 -6.39
CA GLN A 23 0.41 0.76 -7.41
C GLN A 23 1.17 -0.55 -7.13
N ILE A 24 0.49 -1.69 -7.22
CA ILE A 24 1.09 -3.03 -7.13
C ILE A 24 0.61 -3.82 -8.36
N GLY A 25 1.55 -4.17 -9.24
CA GLY A 25 1.20 -4.72 -10.56
C GLY A 25 0.30 -3.73 -11.31
N ASP A 26 -0.84 -4.22 -11.80
CA ASP A 26 -1.84 -3.40 -12.52
C ASP A 26 -2.89 -2.78 -11.59
N THR A 27 -2.79 -3.01 -10.28
CA THR A 27 -3.78 -2.51 -9.32
C THR A 27 -3.31 -1.22 -8.67
N ILE A 28 -4.03 -0.13 -8.95
CA ILE A 28 -3.89 1.13 -8.23
C ILE A 28 -4.78 1.12 -6.99
N LYS A 29 -4.19 1.41 -5.83
CA LYS A 29 -4.92 1.57 -4.56
C LYS A 29 -4.81 3.01 -4.10
N THR A 30 -5.94 3.56 -3.66
CA THR A 30 -6.05 4.93 -3.17
C THR A 30 -6.77 4.98 -1.82
N GLY A 31 -6.63 6.09 -1.10
CA GLY A 31 -7.40 6.33 0.11
C GLY A 31 -6.97 7.58 0.86
N LYS A 32 -7.40 7.66 2.12
CA LYS A 32 -7.03 8.72 3.06
C LYS A 32 -6.55 8.16 4.39
N THR A 33 -5.81 8.95 5.16
CA THR A 33 -5.50 8.65 6.56
C THR A 33 -5.43 9.93 7.38
N GLU A 34 -5.85 9.86 8.64
CA GLU A 34 -5.83 10.98 9.57
C GLU A 34 -4.56 10.97 10.41
N ALA A 35 -3.67 11.93 10.23
CA ALA A 35 -2.44 12.04 11.01
C ALA A 35 -2.03 13.51 11.18
N LYS A 36 -1.71 13.90 12.41
CA LYS A 36 -1.20 15.25 12.72
C LYS A 36 0.14 15.54 12.06
N LEU A 37 0.96 14.52 11.84
CA LEU A 37 2.30 14.63 11.27
C LEU A 37 2.38 13.90 9.92
N GLN A 38 3.05 14.51 8.94
CA GLN A 38 3.28 13.91 7.63
C GLN A 38 4.01 12.56 7.74
N LEU A 39 5.02 12.48 8.61
CA LEU A 39 5.80 11.26 8.81
C LEU A 39 4.91 10.08 9.28
N LEU A 40 3.90 10.36 10.10
CA LEU A 40 2.95 9.34 10.55
C LEU A 40 2.01 8.91 9.42
N ALA A 41 1.58 9.82 8.55
CA ALA A 41 0.81 9.49 7.36
C ALA A 41 1.62 8.57 6.42
N ILE A 42 2.88 8.92 6.15
CA ILE A 42 3.83 8.12 5.37
C ILE A 42 3.96 6.71 5.97
N ARG A 43 4.21 6.62 7.29
CA ARG A 43 4.39 5.33 7.97
C ARG A 43 3.15 4.43 7.84
N ARG A 44 1.94 5.00 7.93
CA ARG A 44 0.70 4.24 7.76
C ARG A 44 0.51 3.73 6.33
N VAL A 45 0.91 4.52 5.32
CA VAL A 45 0.88 4.10 3.92
C VAL A 45 1.88 2.96 3.68
N GLN A 46 3.10 3.06 4.21
CA GLN A 46 4.09 1.97 4.14
C GLN A 46 3.58 0.68 4.79
N LEU A 47 2.96 0.75 5.97
CA LEU A 47 2.34 -0.42 6.62
C LEU A 47 1.20 -1.03 5.78
N ARG A 48 0.48 -0.21 5.02
CA ARG A 48 -0.59 -0.68 4.13
C ARG A 48 -0.01 -1.40 2.92
N ILE A 49 1.05 -0.85 2.33
CA ILE A 49 1.83 -1.51 1.26
C ILE A 49 2.36 -2.86 1.74
N ASP A 50 2.97 -2.92 2.93
CA ASP A 50 3.49 -4.17 3.50
C ASP A 50 2.42 -5.26 3.63
N ARG A 51 1.20 -4.88 4.02
CA ARG A 51 0.06 -5.82 4.13
C ARG A 51 -0.39 -6.34 2.76
N GLU A 52 -0.45 -5.47 1.76
CA GLU A 52 -0.86 -5.85 0.41
C GLU A 52 0.17 -6.75 -0.27
N LEU A 53 1.46 -6.46 -0.11
CA LEU A 53 2.54 -7.33 -0.60
C LEU A 53 2.48 -8.72 0.07
N LYS A 54 2.23 -8.77 1.39
CA LYS A 54 2.07 -10.05 2.11
C LYS A 54 0.84 -10.83 1.64
N LYS A 55 -0.25 -10.13 1.32
CA LYS A 55 -1.47 -10.74 0.77
C LYS A 55 -1.21 -11.32 -0.63
N ALA A 56 -0.64 -10.53 -1.53
CA ALA A 56 -0.30 -10.96 -2.89
C ALA A 56 0.65 -12.17 -2.89
N SER A 57 1.66 -12.18 -2.01
CA SER A 57 2.56 -13.32 -1.86
C SER A 57 1.83 -14.60 -1.44
N ARG A 58 0.88 -14.52 -0.50
CA ARG A 58 0.07 -15.68 -0.09
C ARG A 58 -0.82 -16.20 -1.21
N GLU A 59 -1.45 -15.30 -1.95
CA GLU A 59 -2.32 -15.65 -3.08
C GLU A 59 -1.51 -16.35 -4.17
N ALA A 60 -0.33 -15.83 -4.52
CA ALA A 60 0.58 -16.46 -5.47
C ALA A 60 1.00 -17.88 -5.05
N SER A 61 1.35 -18.07 -3.77
CA SER A 61 1.68 -19.41 -3.25
C SER A 61 0.49 -20.37 -3.28
N SER A 62 -0.74 -19.90 -3.04
CA SER A 62 -1.94 -20.73 -3.11
C SER A 62 -2.32 -21.14 -4.54
N ALA A 63 -2.15 -20.23 -5.50
CA ALA A 63 -2.42 -20.50 -6.92
C ALA A 63 -1.43 -21.52 -7.50
N ALA A 64 -0.14 -21.40 -7.15
CA ALA A 64 0.88 -22.36 -7.59
C ALA A 64 0.63 -23.78 -7.06
N GLY A 65 0.12 -23.93 -5.83
CA GLY A 65 -0.23 -25.23 -5.25
C GLY A 65 -1.48 -25.88 -5.85
N SER A 66 -2.39 -25.09 -6.43
CA SER A 66 -3.63 -25.59 -7.04
C SER A 66 -3.45 -26.10 -8.47
N SER A 67 -2.38 -25.70 -9.16
CA SER A 67 -2.10 -26.10 -10.55
C SER A 67 -1.42 -27.48 -10.69
N LEU A 68 -1.23 -28.20 -9.58
CA LEU A 68 -0.51 -29.49 -9.51
C LEU A 68 -1.42 -30.69 -9.17
N ARG A 69 -2.74 -30.58 -9.37
CA ARG A 69 -3.70 -31.68 -9.18
C ARG A 69 -4.48 -32.00 -10.44
#